data_AF-A0A511AT50-F1
#
_entry.id   AF-A0A511AT50-F1
#
_cell.length_a   1.000
_cell.length_b   1.000
_cell.length_c   1.000
_cell.angle_alpha   90.00
_cell.angle_beta   90.00
_cell.angle_gamma   90.00
#
_symmetry.space_group_name_H-M   'P 1'
#
loop_
_entity.id
_entity.type
_entity.pdbx_description
1 polymer ?
#
loop_
_entity_poly.entity_id
_entity_poly.type
_entity_poly.pdbx_seq_one_letter_code
_entity_poly.pdbx_strand_id
1 'polypeptide(L)'
;MVSFKSIATHSHCVDENEFFEHYFDPDALFRYDSNFFQLKYSPTKEEFLLIEDMQEFFAIQNGLEHIKFYWPQDEGIRVDTLDYLNEKIMDLKNWNFIPLILRVISGKRKIQILRLKLLNLFV
;
A
#
# COMPACT_ATOMS: atom_id res chain seq x y z
N MET A 1 5.53 -23.65 13.00
CA MET A 1 5.43 -22.22 13.36
C MET A 1 4.57 -21.56 12.30
N VAL A 2 3.37 -21.08 12.66
CA VAL A 2 2.45 -20.42 11.71
C VAL A 2 2.82 -18.95 11.69
N SER A 3 3.35 -18.47 10.56
CA SER A 3 3.62 -17.05 10.34
C SER A 3 2.60 -16.48 9.38
N PHE A 4 2.44 -15.16 9.33
CA PHE A 4 1.53 -14.56 8.34
C PHE A 4 1.93 -14.89 6.89
N LYS A 5 3.21 -15.21 6.62
CA LYS A 5 3.69 -15.69 5.32
C LYS A 5 3.09 -17.04 4.92
N SER A 6 2.54 -17.82 5.86
CA SER A 6 1.92 -19.12 5.57
C SER A 6 0.40 -19.05 5.30
N ILE A 7 -0.20 -17.85 5.28
CA ILE A 7 -1.59 -17.66 4.85
C ILE A 7 -1.56 -17.59 3.32
N ALA A 8 -2.31 -18.45 2.64
CA ALA A 8 -2.34 -18.51 1.18
C ALA A 8 -2.68 -17.14 0.58
N THR A 9 -1.68 -16.49 0.01
CA THR A 9 -1.85 -15.32 -0.85
C THR A 9 -2.13 -15.84 -2.26
N HIS A 10 -3.31 -15.55 -2.78
CA HIS A 10 -3.65 -15.73 -4.20
C HIS A 10 -2.94 -14.65 -5.02
N SER A 11 -1.63 -14.56 -4.93
CA SER A 11 -0.82 -13.57 -5.62
C SER A 11 0.60 -14.08 -5.82
N HIS A 12 1.24 -13.60 -6.88
CA HIS A 12 2.60 -13.97 -7.25
C HIS A 12 3.56 -12.86 -6.84
N CYS A 13 4.68 -13.21 -6.21
CA CYS A 13 5.78 -12.26 -6.02
C CYS A 13 6.42 -12.01 -7.39
N VAL A 14 6.28 -10.80 -7.92
CA VAL A 14 6.77 -10.40 -9.26
C VAL A 14 8.05 -9.58 -9.20
N ASP A 15 8.36 -9.00 -8.05
CA ASP A 15 9.62 -8.29 -7.80
C ASP A 15 9.98 -8.36 -6.31
N GLU A 16 11.27 -8.40 -6.02
CA GLU A 16 11.80 -8.41 -4.66
C GLU A 16 13.16 -7.71 -4.63
N ASN A 17 13.29 -6.72 -3.74
CA ASN A 17 14.54 -6.00 -3.52
C ASN A 17 14.77 -5.77 -2.01
N GLU A 18 15.74 -4.94 -1.64
CA GLU A 18 16.04 -4.66 -0.22
C GLU A 18 14.95 -3.85 0.50
N PHE A 19 14.09 -3.14 -0.24
CA PHE A 19 13.03 -2.28 0.28
C PHE A 19 11.69 -3.00 0.44
N PHE A 20 11.30 -3.83 -0.53
CA PHE A 20 9.98 -4.46 -0.56
C PHE A 20 9.95 -5.81 -1.29
N GLU A 21 8.89 -6.57 -1.04
CA GLU A 21 8.39 -7.67 -1.88
C GLU A 21 7.11 -7.17 -2.59
N HIS A 22 7.01 -7.31 -3.90
CA HIS A 22 5.86 -6.88 -4.69
C HIS A 22 5.04 -8.08 -5.15
N TYR A 23 3.77 -8.10 -4.75
CA TYR A 23 2.80 -9.12 -5.10
C TYR A 23 1.78 -8.58 -6.09
N PHE A 24 1.52 -9.36 -7.15
CA PHE A 24 0.57 -9.04 -8.21
C PHE A 24 -0.22 -10.28 -8.65
N ASP A 25 -1.49 -10.08 -8.99
CA ASP A 25 -2.36 -11.09 -9.59
C ASP A 25 -3.14 -10.49 -10.77
N PRO A 26 -2.76 -10.80 -12.03
CA PRO A 26 -3.43 -10.25 -13.20
C PRO A 26 -4.89 -10.71 -13.33
N ASP A 27 -5.27 -11.83 -12.72
CA ASP A 27 -6.64 -12.37 -12.77
C ASP A 27 -7.54 -11.72 -11.70
N ALA A 28 -6.97 -10.94 -10.77
CA ALA A 28 -7.68 -10.36 -9.63
C ALA A 28 -7.31 -8.88 -9.37
N LEU A 29 -7.27 -8.03 -10.41
CA LEU A 29 -6.92 -6.61 -10.32
C LEU A 29 -7.75 -5.79 -9.30
N PHE A 30 -8.99 -6.20 -9.02
CA PHE A 30 -9.85 -5.55 -8.03
C PHE A 30 -9.53 -5.95 -6.57
N ARG A 31 -8.78 -7.04 -6.37
CA ARG A 31 -8.50 -7.60 -5.05
C ARG A 31 -7.21 -7.00 -4.50
N TYR A 32 -7.37 -6.05 -3.60
CA TYR A 32 -6.27 -5.37 -2.91
C TYR A 32 -5.29 -6.32 -2.20
N ASP A 33 -5.79 -7.38 -1.56
CA ASP A 33 -4.94 -8.37 -0.90
C ASP A 33 -4.21 -9.31 -1.86
N SER A 34 -4.39 -9.16 -3.17
CA SER A 34 -3.59 -9.82 -4.20
C SER A 34 -2.61 -8.89 -4.90
N ASN A 35 -2.75 -7.56 -4.74
CA ASN A 35 -1.94 -6.56 -5.45
C ASN A 35 -1.38 -5.54 -4.46
N PHE A 36 -0.17 -5.77 -3.96
CA PHE A 36 0.40 -4.96 -2.88
C PHE A 36 1.93 -5.01 -2.84
N PHE A 37 2.51 -4.01 -2.18
CA PHE A 37 3.91 -4.00 -1.77
C PHE A 37 3.98 -4.35 -0.28
N GLN A 38 4.87 -5.27 0.08
CA GLN A 38 5.19 -5.62 1.45
C GLN A 38 6.56 -5.03 1.77
N LEU A 39 6.58 -3.97 2.57
CA LEU A 39 7.80 -3.29 2.99
C LEU A 39 8.59 -4.21 3.92
N LYS A 40 9.92 -4.22 3.74
CA LYS A 40 10.86 -5.01 4.56
C LYS A 40 11.32 -4.26 5.82
N TYR A 41 11.18 -2.94 5.84
CA TYR A 41 11.48 -2.05 6.97
C TYR A 41 10.55 -0.83 6.94
N SER A 42 10.55 0.00 7.99
CA SER A 42 9.81 1.26 8.01
C SER A 42 10.61 2.39 7.34
N PRO A 43 10.25 2.81 6.11
CA PRO A 43 11.00 3.84 5.37
C PRO A 43 10.88 5.25 5.96
N THR A 44 11.83 6.12 5.63
CA THR A 44 11.68 7.58 5.78
C THR A 44 10.63 8.11 4.81
N LYS A 45 10.24 9.38 4.97
CA LYS A 45 9.30 10.02 4.05
C LYS A 45 9.83 10.00 2.61
N GLU A 46 11.10 10.33 2.41
CA GLU A 46 11.73 10.40 1.09
C GLU A 46 11.78 9.03 0.42
N GLU A 47 12.16 7.99 1.18
CA GLU A 47 12.16 6.61 0.68
C GLU A 47 10.73 6.15 0.35
N PHE A 48 9.76 6.45 1.21
CA PHE A 48 8.38 6.05 0.99
C PHE A 48 7.79 6.72 -0.26
N LEU A 49 8.10 7.99 -0.53
CA LEU A 49 7.65 8.69 -1.74
C LEU A 49 8.15 7.97 -3.02
N LEU A 50 9.41 7.54 -3.03
CA LEU A 50 9.96 6.80 -4.17
C LEU A 50 9.27 5.44 -4.34
N ILE A 51 9.04 4.72 -3.24
CA ILE A 51 8.33 3.44 -3.25
C ILE A 51 6.87 3.62 -3.68
N GLU A 52 6.22 4.70 -3.25
CA GLU A 52 4.85 5.07 -3.66
C GLU A 52 4.78 5.31 -5.17
N ASP A 53 5.69 6.13 -5.71
CA ASP A 53 5.77 6.41 -7.14
C ASP A 53 6.00 5.14 -7.97
N MET A 54 6.82 4.21 -7.48
CA MET A 54 7.05 2.91 -8.14
C MET A 54 5.77 2.08 -8.21
N GLN A 55 5.02 1.96 -7.11
CA GLN A 55 3.77 1.19 -7.11
C GLN A 55 2.69 1.89 -7.93
N GLU A 56 2.61 3.22 -7.90
CA GLU A 56 1.68 3.99 -8.75
C GLU A 56 1.96 3.79 -10.23
N PHE A 57 3.24 3.89 -10.62
CA PHE A 57 3.63 3.65 -12.01
C PHE A 57 3.25 2.24 -12.45
N PHE A 58 3.58 1.23 -11.64
CA PHE A 58 3.21 -0.15 -11.93
C PHE A 58 1.68 -0.33 -12.03
N ALA A 59 0.92 0.26 -11.10
CA ALA A 59 -0.53 0.18 -11.07
C ALA A 59 -1.14 0.74 -12.36
N ILE A 60 -0.65 1.90 -12.83
CA ILE A 60 -1.11 2.52 -14.08
C ILE A 60 -0.81 1.62 -15.29
N GLN A 61 0.41 1.09 -15.37
CA GLN A 61 0.83 0.25 -16.50
C GLN A 61 0.03 -1.05 -16.59
N ASN A 62 -0.46 -1.57 -15.46
CA ASN A 62 -1.16 -2.86 -15.37
C ASN A 62 -2.67 -2.75 -15.10
N GLY A 63 -3.24 -1.55 -15.19
CA GLY A 63 -4.68 -1.33 -15.03
C GLY A 63 -5.22 -1.52 -13.61
N LEU A 64 -4.37 -1.41 -12.59
CA LEU A 64 -4.82 -1.39 -11.20
C LEU A 64 -5.41 -0.02 -10.85
N GLU A 65 -6.60 -0.03 -10.27
CA GLU A 65 -7.26 1.17 -9.76
C GLU A 65 -6.82 1.52 -8.34
N HIS A 66 -5.81 0.81 -7.82
CA HIS A 66 -5.34 1.01 -6.46
C HIS A 66 -3.86 0.72 -6.26
N ILE A 67 -3.35 1.21 -5.13
CA ILE A 67 -2.08 0.80 -4.55
C ILE A 67 -2.30 0.38 -3.10
N LYS A 68 -1.46 -0.56 -2.62
CA LYS A 68 -1.52 -1.07 -1.26
C LYS A 68 -0.15 -1.37 -0.71
N PHE A 69 0.09 -0.93 0.53
CA PHE A 69 1.30 -1.22 1.28
C PHE A 69 1.01 -2.01 2.54
N TYR A 70 1.90 -2.94 2.86
CA TYR A 70 2.02 -3.56 4.16
C TYR A 70 3.32 -3.11 4.82
N TRP A 71 3.22 -2.51 6.01
CA TRP A 71 4.39 -2.25 6.84
C TRP A 71 4.99 -3.56 7.39
N PRO A 72 6.30 -3.57 7.70
CA PRO A 72 6.92 -4.63 8.49
C PRO A 72 6.18 -4.82 9.82
N GLN A 73 6.23 -6.05 10.33
CA GLN A 73 5.69 -6.37 11.65
C GLN A 73 6.61 -5.79 12.73
N ASP A 74 6.01 -5.38 13.84
CA ASP A 74 6.71 -4.91 15.05
C ASP A 74 7.57 -3.65 14.90
N GLU A 75 7.54 -2.98 13.74
CA GLU A 75 8.11 -1.64 13.55
C GLU A 75 7.01 -0.58 13.51
N GLY A 76 7.23 0.54 14.20
CA GLY A 76 6.36 1.71 14.09
C GLY A 76 6.63 2.49 12.80
N ILE A 77 5.62 3.20 12.29
CA ILE A 77 5.84 4.17 11.20
C ILE A 77 6.70 5.32 11.74
N ARG A 78 7.75 5.71 11.00
CA ARG A 78 8.53 6.91 11.31
C ARG A 78 7.64 8.16 11.28
N VAL A 79 7.92 9.12 12.16
CA VAL A 79 7.06 10.29 12.39
C VAL A 79 6.90 11.13 11.11
N ASP A 80 7.98 11.35 10.37
CA ASP A 80 7.97 12.06 9.09
C ASP A 80 7.09 11.40 8.02
N THR A 81 7.15 10.07 7.92
CA THR A 81 6.31 9.29 7.01
C THR A 81 4.85 9.33 7.48
N LEU A 82 4.60 9.24 8.79
CA LEU A 82 3.26 9.33 9.36
C LEU A 82 2.63 10.71 9.13
N ASP A 83 3.40 11.79 9.29
CA ASP A 83 2.95 13.16 9.04
C ASP A 83 2.54 13.35 7.58
N TYR A 84 3.37 12.89 6.64
CA TYR A 84 3.05 12.88 5.21
C TYR A 84 1.74 12.13 4.91
N LEU A 85 1.58 10.94 5.49
CA LEU A 85 0.37 10.13 5.31
C LEU A 85 -0.87 10.83 5.88
N ASN A 86 -0.74 11.49 7.03
CA ASN A 86 -1.82 12.26 7.65
C ASN A 86 -2.21 13.49 6.82
N GLU A 87 -1.24 14.24 6.30
CA GLU A 87 -1.47 15.38 5.39
C GLU A 87 -2.27 14.92 4.16
N LYS A 88 -1.83 13.84 3.51
CA LYS A 88 -2.54 13.23 2.39
C LYS A 88 -3.98 12.83 2.71
N ILE A 89 -4.23 12.25 3.90
CA ILE A 89 -5.61 11.91 4.32
C ILE A 89 -6.45 13.18 4.48
N MET A 90 -5.90 14.22 5.09
CA MET A 90 -6.64 15.46 5.35
C MET A 90 -7.00 16.17 4.04
N ASP A 91 -6.10 16.18 3.07
CA ASP A 91 -6.38 16.66 1.71
C ASP A 91 -7.52 15.86 1.06
N LEU A 92 -7.50 14.53 1.19
CA LEU A 92 -8.55 13.66 0.63
C LEU A 92 -9.90 13.85 1.30
N LYS A 93 -9.97 14.17 2.60
CA LYS A 93 -11.24 14.41 3.31
C LYS A 93 -11.96 15.68 2.87
N ASN A 94 -11.23 16.66 2.34
CA ASN A 94 -11.80 17.91 1.83
C ASN A 94 -12.48 17.73 0.47
N TRP A 95 -12.22 16.61 -0.20
CA TRP A 95 -12.90 16.19 -1.42
C TRP A 95 -13.80 15.00 -1.05
N ASN A 96 -15.01 14.87 -1.63
CA ASN A 96 -15.90 13.73 -1.37
C ASN A 96 -15.34 12.42 -2.00
N PHE A 97 -14.14 12.02 -1.63
CA PHE A 97 -13.40 10.87 -2.14
C PHE A 97 -13.45 9.71 -1.14
N ILE A 98 -13.65 8.51 -1.69
CA ILE A 98 -13.74 7.24 -0.95
C ILE A 98 -12.45 7.02 -0.15
N PRO A 99 -12.52 6.64 1.15
CA PRO A 99 -11.44 6.85 2.09
C PRO A 99 -10.22 5.97 1.82
N LEU A 100 -9.06 6.60 1.93
CA LEU A 100 -7.82 5.94 2.31
C LEU A 100 -8.03 5.30 3.69
N ILE A 101 -8.31 3.99 3.74
CA ILE A 101 -8.42 3.28 5.02
C ILE A 101 -7.00 3.03 5.52
N LEU A 102 -6.43 4.02 6.19
CA LEU A 102 -5.27 3.84 7.07
C LEU A 102 -5.78 3.12 8.32
N ARG A 103 -5.82 1.78 8.27
CA ARG A 103 -6.06 0.97 9.47
C ARG A 103 -4.74 0.86 10.21
N VAL A 104 -4.36 1.89 10.95
CA VAL A 104 -3.32 1.78 11.98
C VAL A 104 -3.97 1.01 13.13
N ILE A 105 -3.88 -0.32 13.10
CA ILE A 105 -4.29 -1.13 14.26
C ILE A 105 -3.19 -0.95 15.31
N SER A 106 -3.33 0.08 16.14
CA SER A 106 -2.61 0.21 17.40
C SER A 106 -2.93 -1.04 18.24
N GLY A 107 -1.98 -1.97 18.27
CA GLY A 107 -2.18 -3.30 18.85
C GLY A 107 -1.67 -4.43 17.94
N LYS A 108 -0.35 -4.47 17.70
CA LYS A 108 0.38 -5.65 17.18
C LYS A 108 0.04 -6.22 15.80
N ARG A 109 -0.86 -5.70 14.96
CA ARG A 109 -1.13 -6.34 13.66
C ARG A 109 -1.48 -5.38 12.52
N LYS A 110 -0.50 -5.17 11.64
CA LYS A 110 -0.57 -4.66 10.25
C LYS A 110 -1.13 -3.25 10.08
N ILE A 111 -0.32 -2.39 9.48
CA ILE A 111 -0.75 -1.11 8.90
C ILE A 111 -0.96 -1.35 7.42
N GLN A 112 -2.17 -1.10 6.94
CA GLN A 112 -2.52 -1.14 5.52
C GLN A 112 -2.81 0.28 5.05
N ILE A 113 -2.23 0.66 3.92
CA ILE A 113 -2.57 1.91 3.22
C ILE A 113 -3.22 1.52 1.91
N LEU A 114 -4.36 2.14 1.61
CA LEU A 114 -5.19 1.83 0.44
C LEU A 114 -5.47 3.11 -0.32
N ARG A 115 -4.98 3.27 -1.54
CA ARG A 115 -5.32 4.44 -2.37
C ARG A 115 -6.10 3.99 -3.59
N LEU A 116 -7.26 4.62 -3.79
CA LEU A 116 -8.13 4.43 -4.96
C LEU A 116 -7.83 5.53 -5.99
N LYS A 117 -7.66 5.15 -7.25
CA LYS A 117 -7.68 6.07 -8.39
C LYS A 117 -9.11 6.14 -8.91
N LEU A 118 -9.83 7.23 -8.65
CA LEU A 118 -11.08 7.50 -9.37
C LEU A 118 -10.70 7.84 -10.82
N LEU A 119 -10.93 6.89 -11.73
CA LEU A 119 -10.95 7.19 -13.16
C LEU A 119 -12.03 8.25 -13.42
N ASN A 120 -11.66 9.27 -14.19
CA ASN A 120 -12.49 10.41 -14.56
C ASN A 120 -13.94 10.01 -14.91
N LEU A 121 -14.88 10.32 -14.02
CA LEU A 121 -16.30 10.48 -14.34
C LEU A 121 -16.57 11.98 -14.52
N PHE A 122 -15.98 12.55 -15.57
CA PHE A 122 -16.48 13.78 -16.19
C PHE A 122 -16.75 13.45 -17.65
N VAL A 123 -17.99 13.06 -17.93
CA VAL A 123 -18.67 13.28 -19.21
C VAL A 123 -19.87 14.16 -18.90
#